data_AF-A0A0T7BXT6-F1
#
_entry.id   AF-A0A0T7BXT6-F1
#
_cell.length_a   1.000
_cell.length_b   1.000
_cell.length_c   1.000
_cell.angle_alpha   90.00
_cell.angle_beta   90.00
_cell.angle_gamma   90.00
#
_symmetry.space_group_name_H-M   'P 1'
#
loop_
_entity.id
_entity.type
_entity.pdbx_description
1 polymer ?
#
loop_
_entity_poly.entity_id
_entity_poly.type
_entity_poly.pdbx_seq_one_letter_code
_entity_poly.pdbx_strand_id
1 'polypeptide(L)'
;MSQSKSTSQPVFKFDSIEVALAELKAGRVIVVVDDENRENEGDLIGAAQFVTPDMINFMAVEARGLICLAMTGDRLDELDLPLMVTNITDPNQTAFTVSIDASPQLGVSTGISADDRARTIQIALNPHTKPEDLRRPGHIFPLRAREGGVLKRAGHTEAAVDLSRLAGLYPAGIICEIQNQDGSMARLPQLVEYAQRHDLKIISIADLISYRLKYDRLVVRDAVTKLPSKFGQFSIYGYRHTVNNTEHVAIVKGDPSTFKDEPVMVRMHSECLTGDALGSLRCDCRMQLESALKMIESAGKGVVVYLRQEGRGIGLINKLKAYSLQDMGLDTVEANERLGFPADLRDYGMGAQILMDLGVHQIRLITNNPRKIAGLKGYDLEVVDRVPLLIEANDYNTYYLTTKANKLGHMLLQTYLVSVAIQWQDDPQGVTERYERLEKLRHLAKMHDLLLREDARPLANAVFDNPSLAVHLGFDQADMAAEDWYQQADHPYVKAVGEILDGMMTLPYVQKLEFLISGGSDPLSHLQVQCDRSTFPEGTLPSSICCQQLQTQTIYSFGK
;
A
#
# COMPACT_ATOMS: atom_id res chain seq x y z
N MET A 1 21.33 33.02 26.06
CA MET A 1 21.54 31.57 26.23
C MET A 1 20.25 30.96 26.74
N SER A 2 19.49 30.31 25.87
CA SER A 2 18.32 29.51 26.23
C SER A 2 18.28 28.38 25.22
N GLN A 3 18.98 27.28 25.54
CA GLN A 3 18.90 26.04 24.79
C GLN A 3 17.63 25.34 25.22
N SER A 4 16.63 25.25 24.34
CA SER A 4 15.54 24.31 24.48
C SER A 4 16.11 22.89 24.32
N LYS A 5 16.22 22.17 25.44
CA LYS A 5 16.48 20.74 25.42
C LYS A 5 15.25 20.06 24.86
N SER A 6 15.30 19.71 23.57
CA SER A 6 14.47 18.65 23.01
C SER A 6 14.87 17.35 23.71
N THR A 7 14.08 16.92 24.68
CA THR A 7 14.17 15.58 25.26
C THR A 7 13.60 14.60 24.25
N SER A 8 14.47 13.99 23.44
CA SER A 8 14.13 12.77 22.70
C SER A 8 13.84 11.67 23.72
N GLN A 9 12.56 11.36 23.96
CA GLN A 9 12.21 10.16 24.71
C GLN A 9 12.76 8.94 23.97
N PRO A 10 13.34 7.95 24.67
CA PRO A 10 13.80 6.72 24.03
C PRO A 10 12.59 6.03 23.38
N VAL A 11 12.72 5.70 22.09
CA VAL A 11 11.69 4.97 21.34
C VAL A 11 11.61 3.57 21.94
N PHE A 12 10.51 3.27 22.63
CA PHE A 12 10.20 1.94 23.12
C PHE A 12 10.09 0.97 21.93
N LYS A 13 10.61 -0.27 22.10
CA LYS A 13 10.55 -1.31 21.07
C LYS A 13 9.79 -2.51 21.61
N PHE A 14 8.74 -2.91 20.90
CA PHE A 14 7.97 -4.12 21.19
C PHE A 14 8.83 -5.39 21.06
N ASP A 15 8.46 -6.41 21.81
CA ASP A 15 9.04 -7.75 21.68
C ASP A 15 8.61 -8.39 20.34
N SER A 16 9.42 -9.32 19.83
CA SER A 16 9.06 -10.08 18.63
C SER A 16 7.91 -11.05 18.91
N ILE A 17 7.05 -11.29 17.92
CA ILE A 17 5.96 -12.26 18.02
C ILE A 17 6.49 -13.66 18.35
N GLU A 18 7.63 -14.08 17.81
CA GLU A 18 8.25 -15.38 18.13
C GLU A 18 8.53 -15.57 19.63
N VAL A 19 8.96 -14.52 20.32
CA VAL A 19 9.18 -14.53 21.77
C VAL A 19 7.85 -14.63 22.51
N ALA A 20 6.84 -13.85 22.11
CA ALA A 20 5.50 -13.93 22.70
C ALA A 20 4.87 -15.33 22.54
N LEU A 21 5.04 -15.99 21.39
CA LEU A 21 4.59 -17.36 21.17
C LEU A 21 5.32 -18.36 22.09
N ALA A 22 6.61 -18.16 22.36
CA ALA A 22 7.37 -18.99 23.29
C ALA A 22 6.89 -18.84 24.74
N GLU A 23 6.56 -17.60 25.17
CA GLU A 23 5.98 -17.33 26.49
C GLU A 23 4.64 -18.05 26.68
N LEU A 24 3.72 -17.92 25.72
CA LEU A 24 2.42 -18.57 25.76
C LEU A 24 2.54 -20.09 25.78
N LYS A 25 3.47 -20.64 24.99
CA LYS A 25 3.77 -22.08 25.00
C LYS A 25 4.34 -22.57 26.33
N ALA A 26 5.01 -21.70 27.08
CA ALA A 26 5.48 -21.96 28.44
C ALA A 26 4.39 -21.73 29.52
N GLY A 27 3.15 -21.39 29.12
CA GLY A 27 2.05 -21.13 30.05
C GLY A 27 2.10 -19.75 30.74
N ARG A 28 2.92 -18.83 30.23
CA ARG A 28 3.01 -17.45 30.75
C ARG A 28 2.01 -16.54 30.03
N VAL A 29 1.63 -15.46 30.71
CA VAL A 29 0.79 -14.38 30.14
C VAL A 29 1.69 -13.32 29.50
N ILE A 30 1.16 -12.58 28.54
CA ILE A 30 1.83 -11.46 27.87
C ILE A 30 0.91 -10.25 27.83
N VAL A 31 1.46 -9.06 27.55
CA VAL A 31 0.70 -7.85 27.27
C VAL A 31 0.55 -7.69 25.76
N VAL A 32 -0.68 -7.44 25.30
CA VAL A 32 -0.97 -7.14 23.90
C VAL A 32 -1.67 -5.79 23.83
N VAL A 33 -1.19 -4.90 22.96
CA VAL A 33 -1.77 -3.57 22.76
C VAL A 33 -2.40 -3.43 21.39
N ASP A 34 -3.50 -2.70 21.31
CA ASP A 34 -4.15 -2.35 20.04
C ASP A 34 -3.71 -0.97 19.51
N ASP A 35 -4.32 -0.53 18.40
CA ASP A 35 -3.99 0.75 17.76
C ASP A 35 -4.47 1.94 18.60
N GLU A 36 -3.70 3.04 18.62
CA GLU A 36 -4.06 4.27 19.35
C GLU A 36 -5.41 4.86 18.89
N ASN A 37 -5.85 4.57 17.67
CA ASN A 37 -7.12 5.03 17.11
C ASN A 37 -8.28 4.04 17.33
N ARG A 38 -8.06 2.92 18.02
CA ARG A 38 -9.08 1.91 18.35
C ARG A 38 -9.50 2.04 19.82
N GLU A 39 -9.09 1.14 20.71
CA GLU A 39 -9.35 1.23 22.15
C GLU A 39 -8.20 1.97 22.86
N ASN A 40 -7.00 1.94 22.28
CA ASN A 40 -5.77 2.47 22.86
C ASN A 40 -5.50 1.84 24.24
N GLU A 41 -5.70 0.53 24.32
CA GLU A 41 -5.68 -0.27 25.55
C GLU A 41 -4.69 -1.43 25.44
N GLY A 42 -4.39 -2.04 26.58
CA GLY A 42 -3.57 -3.22 26.66
C GLY A 42 -4.22 -4.30 27.52
N ASP A 43 -4.21 -5.51 27.00
CA ASP A 43 -4.77 -6.69 27.65
C ASP A 43 -3.65 -7.64 28.09
N LEU A 44 -3.81 -8.23 29.27
CA LEU A 44 -3.14 -9.49 29.57
C LEU A 44 -3.76 -10.58 28.72
N ILE A 45 -2.94 -11.31 27.97
CA ILE A 45 -3.36 -12.47 27.17
C ILE A 45 -2.60 -13.72 27.64
N GLY A 46 -3.34 -14.80 27.90
CA GLY A 46 -2.80 -16.13 28.20
C GLY A 46 -3.50 -17.22 27.39
N ALA A 47 -2.81 -18.31 27.11
CA ALA A 47 -3.43 -19.48 26.46
C ALA A 47 -4.37 -20.18 27.45
N ALA A 48 -5.66 -20.28 27.11
CA ALA A 48 -6.70 -20.69 28.06
C ALA A 48 -6.50 -22.13 28.58
N GLN A 49 -5.86 -23.00 27.78
CA GLN A 49 -5.55 -24.38 28.20
C GLN A 49 -4.56 -24.47 29.38
N PHE A 50 -3.81 -23.40 29.68
CA PHE A 50 -2.86 -23.34 30.80
C PHE A 50 -3.40 -22.52 31.97
N VAL A 51 -4.69 -22.18 31.98
CA VAL A 51 -5.28 -21.37 33.04
C VAL A 51 -5.15 -22.04 34.41
N THR A 52 -4.72 -21.25 35.40
CA THR A 52 -4.62 -21.64 36.80
C THR A 52 -5.35 -20.64 37.70
N PRO A 53 -5.71 -21.01 38.94
CA PRO A 53 -6.24 -20.05 39.92
C PRO A 53 -5.28 -18.87 40.14
N ASP A 54 -3.97 -19.10 40.23
CA ASP A 54 -2.97 -18.03 40.39
C ASP A 54 -2.98 -17.04 39.22
N MET A 55 -3.14 -17.54 37.99
CA MET A 55 -3.22 -16.70 36.79
C MET A 55 -4.48 -15.84 36.80
N ILE A 56 -5.63 -16.41 37.17
CA ILE A 56 -6.89 -15.67 37.31
C ILE A 56 -6.83 -14.65 38.44
N ASN A 57 -6.20 -15.00 39.56
CA ASN A 57 -5.98 -14.08 40.67
C ASN A 57 -5.06 -12.92 40.26
N PHE A 58 -3.97 -13.22 39.53
CA PHE A 58 -3.07 -12.21 38.98
C PHE A 58 -3.82 -11.24 38.05
N MET A 59 -4.61 -11.75 37.10
CA MET A 59 -5.46 -10.91 36.24
C MET A 59 -6.42 -10.05 37.05
N ALA A 60 -7.11 -10.61 38.04
CA ALA A 60 -8.08 -9.88 38.85
C ALA A 60 -7.47 -8.78 39.73
N VAL A 61 -6.24 -8.97 40.21
CA VAL A 61 -5.57 -8.04 41.15
C VAL A 61 -4.68 -7.03 40.43
N GLU A 62 -3.93 -7.49 39.42
CA GLU A 62 -2.91 -6.68 38.75
C GLU A 62 -3.39 -6.08 37.43
N ALA A 63 -4.34 -6.68 36.72
CA ALA A 63 -4.98 -6.07 35.55
C ALA A 63 -6.32 -5.39 35.88
N ARG A 64 -7.17 -6.04 36.70
CA ARG A 64 -8.42 -5.49 37.26
C ARG A 64 -9.56 -5.29 36.26
N GLY A 65 -9.32 -5.55 34.98
CA GLY A 65 -10.33 -5.57 33.93
C GLY A 65 -11.28 -6.77 34.02
N LEU A 66 -12.06 -6.94 32.96
CA LEU A 66 -13.03 -8.02 32.86
C LEU A 66 -12.35 -9.27 32.31
N ILE A 67 -12.28 -10.32 33.12
CA ILE A 67 -11.70 -11.59 32.66
C ILE A 67 -12.66 -12.27 31.69
N CYS A 68 -12.23 -12.35 30.43
CA CYS A 68 -12.99 -12.94 29.35
C CYS A 68 -12.30 -14.19 28.79
N LEU A 69 -13.08 -15.08 28.18
CA LEU A 69 -12.62 -16.29 27.52
C LEU A 69 -12.85 -16.17 26.00
N ALA A 70 -11.81 -15.84 25.26
CA ALA A 70 -11.86 -15.78 23.79
C ALA A 70 -11.78 -17.18 23.19
N MET A 71 -12.76 -17.53 22.33
CA MET A 71 -12.90 -18.86 21.75
C MET A 71 -13.27 -18.80 20.26
N THR A 72 -12.97 -19.88 19.55
CA THR A 72 -13.51 -20.13 18.20
C THR A 72 -15.03 -20.25 18.23
N GLY A 73 -15.67 -19.75 17.16
CA GLY A 73 -17.11 -19.88 16.97
C GLY A 73 -17.63 -21.32 17.07
N ASP A 74 -16.97 -22.27 16.40
CA ASP A 74 -17.37 -23.68 16.39
C ASP A 74 -17.51 -24.25 17.80
N ARG A 75 -16.55 -23.95 18.68
CA ARG A 75 -16.59 -24.42 20.06
C ARG A 75 -17.72 -23.77 20.87
N LEU A 76 -18.02 -22.50 20.62
CA LEU A 76 -19.15 -21.83 21.27
C LEU A 76 -20.49 -22.41 20.78
N ASP A 77 -20.56 -22.79 19.50
CA ASP A 77 -21.74 -23.42 18.90
C ASP A 77 -21.97 -24.83 19.47
N GLU A 78 -20.91 -25.63 19.63
CA GLU A 78 -20.97 -26.94 20.33
C GLU A 78 -21.49 -26.85 21.76
N LEU A 79 -21.16 -25.77 22.47
CA LEU A 79 -21.55 -25.53 23.84
C LEU A 79 -22.90 -24.81 23.98
N ASP A 80 -23.59 -24.49 22.88
CA ASP A 80 -24.82 -23.69 22.85
C ASP A 80 -24.66 -22.37 23.63
N LEU A 81 -23.66 -21.57 23.23
CA LEU A 81 -23.34 -20.26 23.79
C LEU A 81 -23.62 -19.16 22.76
N PRO A 82 -24.89 -18.74 22.58
CA PRO A 82 -25.23 -17.66 21.68
C PRO A 82 -24.72 -16.31 22.20
N LEU A 83 -24.65 -15.33 21.29
CA LEU A 83 -24.38 -13.93 21.65
C LEU A 83 -25.40 -13.44 22.68
N MET A 84 -24.96 -12.68 23.68
CA MET A 84 -25.84 -12.18 24.74
C MET A 84 -26.80 -11.07 24.24
N VAL A 85 -26.44 -10.37 23.16
CA VAL A 85 -27.28 -9.37 22.50
C VAL A 85 -27.29 -9.64 20.99
N THR A 86 -28.48 -9.57 20.38
CA THR A 86 -28.68 -9.82 18.95
C THR A 86 -28.31 -8.64 18.05
N ASN A 87 -28.47 -7.40 18.55
CA ASN A 87 -28.07 -6.19 17.86
C ASN A 87 -26.92 -5.50 18.63
N ILE A 88 -25.68 -5.75 18.20
CA ILE A 88 -24.50 -5.15 18.83
C ILE A 88 -24.37 -3.69 18.42
N THR A 89 -24.55 -2.78 19.37
CA THR A 89 -24.38 -1.33 19.18
C THR A 89 -23.01 -0.82 19.62
N ASP A 90 -22.16 -1.69 20.16
CA ASP A 90 -20.76 -1.39 20.48
C ASP A 90 -19.98 -1.05 19.18
N PRO A 91 -19.30 0.10 19.11
CA PRO A 91 -18.46 0.46 17.97
C PRO A 91 -17.40 -0.61 17.63
N ASN A 92 -16.85 -1.28 18.64
CA ASN A 92 -15.83 -2.32 18.48
C ASN A 92 -16.41 -3.69 18.12
N GLN A 93 -17.74 -3.82 18.17
CA GLN A 93 -18.50 -5.04 17.91
C GLN A 93 -17.96 -6.26 18.68
N THR A 94 -17.61 -6.06 19.95
CA THR A 94 -17.12 -7.12 20.84
C THR A 94 -18.21 -8.16 21.08
N ALA A 95 -17.93 -9.39 20.66
CA ALA A 95 -18.94 -10.44 20.51
C ALA A 95 -19.10 -11.28 21.80
N PHE A 96 -19.63 -10.66 22.85
CA PHE A 96 -19.97 -11.34 24.10
C PHE A 96 -21.05 -12.39 23.90
N THR A 97 -20.81 -13.60 24.42
CA THR A 97 -21.84 -14.61 24.60
C THR A 97 -22.52 -14.47 25.95
N VAL A 98 -23.55 -15.27 26.19
CA VAL A 98 -24.07 -15.47 27.55
C VAL A 98 -22.94 -15.87 28.51
N SER A 99 -22.91 -15.27 29.70
CA SER A 99 -21.89 -15.59 30.71
C SER A 99 -22.14 -16.97 31.32
N ILE A 100 -21.06 -17.62 31.75
CA ILE A 100 -21.08 -19.02 32.19
C ILE A 100 -20.34 -19.25 33.51
N ASP A 101 -20.79 -20.26 34.24
CA ASP A 101 -20.07 -20.95 35.31
C ASP A 101 -20.19 -22.44 35.08
N ALA A 102 -19.18 -23.24 35.43
CA ALA A 102 -19.40 -24.69 35.46
C ALA A 102 -20.41 -25.07 36.55
N SER A 103 -21.04 -26.23 36.38
CA SER A 103 -22.01 -26.77 37.33
C SER A 103 -21.36 -27.16 38.67
N PRO A 104 -22.11 -27.19 39.78
CA PRO A 104 -21.57 -27.61 41.08
C PRO A 104 -21.02 -29.03 41.09
N GLN A 105 -21.57 -29.92 40.26
CA GLN A 105 -21.09 -31.28 40.09
C GLN A 105 -19.68 -31.34 39.49
N LEU A 106 -19.25 -30.28 38.81
CA LEU A 106 -17.93 -30.16 38.20
C LEU A 106 -16.93 -29.39 39.07
N GLY A 107 -17.30 -29.07 40.31
CA GLY A 107 -16.39 -28.50 41.31
C GLY A 107 -16.39 -26.97 41.37
N VAL A 108 -17.45 -26.30 40.91
CA VAL A 108 -17.61 -24.85 41.02
C VAL A 108 -18.70 -24.49 42.02
N SER A 109 -18.40 -23.58 42.94
CA SER A 109 -19.35 -23.14 43.95
C SER A 109 -20.18 -21.94 43.49
N THR A 110 -19.80 -20.73 43.91
CA THR A 110 -20.43 -19.47 43.56
C THR A 110 -20.00 -18.95 42.20
N GLY A 111 -18.88 -19.42 41.65
CA GLY A 111 -18.39 -19.05 40.32
C GLY A 111 -17.31 -17.97 40.31
N ILE A 112 -17.26 -17.09 41.32
CA ILE A 112 -16.46 -15.85 41.26
C ILE A 112 -15.01 -16.00 41.75
N SER A 113 -14.71 -17.02 42.55
CA SER A 113 -13.34 -17.21 43.05
C SER A 113 -12.36 -17.47 41.91
N ALA A 114 -11.06 -17.29 42.17
CA ALA A 114 -10.05 -17.59 41.16
C ALA A 114 -10.07 -19.07 40.75
N ASP A 115 -10.26 -19.97 41.72
CA ASP A 115 -10.46 -21.40 41.50
C ASP A 115 -11.70 -21.70 40.65
N ASP A 116 -12.86 -21.13 41.00
CA ASP A 116 -14.12 -21.38 40.31
C ASP A 116 -14.07 -20.89 38.85
N ARG A 117 -13.47 -19.71 38.62
CA ARG A 117 -13.28 -19.13 37.28
C ARG A 117 -12.30 -19.95 36.44
N ALA A 118 -11.14 -20.31 37.00
CA ALA A 118 -10.18 -21.19 36.32
C ALA A 118 -10.80 -22.54 35.97
N ARG A 119 -11.56 -23.13 36.90
CA ARG A 119 -12.27 -24.40 36.69
C ARG A 119 -13.32 -24.29 35.58
N THR A 120 -14.10 -23.21 35.56
CA THR A 120 -15.08 -22.94 34.51
C THR A 120 -14.43 -22.89 33.13
N ILE A 121 -13.30 -22.20 32.99
CA ILE A 121 -12.55 -22.13 31.73
C ILE A 121 -12.05 -23.52 31.31
N GLN A 122 -11.45 -24.28 32.23
CA GLN A 122 -11.00 -25.66 31.95
C GLN A 122 -12.13 -26.57 31.47
N ILE A 123 -13.32 -26.45 32.07
CA ILE A 123 -14.51 -27.19 31.65
C ILE A 123 -14.97 -26.73 30.26
N ALA A 124 -15.03 -25.42 29.98
CA ALA A 124 -15.41 -24.93 28.65
C ALA A 124 -14.49 -25.45 27.53
N LEU A 125 -13.21 -25.68 27.81
CA LEU A 125 -12.24 -26.21 26.84
C LEU A 125 -12.28 -27.74 26.68
N ASN A 126 -12.88 -28.47 27.61
CA ASN A 126 -12.86 -29.92 27.58
C ASN A 126 -13.75 -30.45 26.43
N PRO A 127 -13.22 -31.21 25.45
CA PRO A 127 -13.98 -31.64 24.28
C PRO A 127 -15.21 -32.52 24.61
N HIS A 128 -15.29 -33.08 25.82
CA HIS A 128 -16.44 -33.88 26.27
C HIS A 128 -17.51 -33.08 27.01
N THR A 129 -17.27 -31.81 27.31
CA THR A 129 -18.24 -30.94 27.97
C THR A 129 -19.44 -30.69 27.08
N LYS A 130 -20.62 -30.79 27.68
CA LYS A 130 -21.91 -30.56 27.04
C LYS A 130 -22.52 -29.23 27.47
N PRO A 131 -23.50 -28.68 26.73
CA PRO A 131 -24.18 -27.44 27.10
C PRO A 131 -24.74 -27.42 28.53
N GLU A 132 -25.26 -28.56 29.02
CA GLU A 132 -25.84 -28.71 30.36
C GLU A 132 -24.83 -28.67 31.51
N ASP A 133 -23.53 -28.85 31.21
CA ASP A 133 -22.45 -28.76 32.20
C ASP A 133 -22.16 -27.31 32.61
N LEU A 134 -22.66 -26.34 31.84
CA LEU A 134 -22.46 -24.90 32.03
C LEU A 134 -23.75 -24.23 32.47
N ARG A 135 -23.72 -23.58 33.62
CA ARG A 135 -24.80 -22.71 34.12
C ARG A 135 -24.73 -21.36 33.42
N ARG A 136 -25.91 -20.76 33.22
CA ARG A 136 -26.11 -19.43 32.62
C ARG A 136 -27.12 -18.66 33.49
N PRO A 137 -26.85 -17.42 33.92
CA PRO A 137 -25.58 -16.69 33.78
C PRO A 137 -24.48 -17.28 34.68
N GLY A 138 -23.26 -16.74 34.56
CA GLY A 138 -22.13 -16.99 35.46
C GLY A 138 -21.09 -15.87 35.41
N HIS A 139 -19.84 -16.17 35.80
CA HIS A 139 -18.80 -15.18 36.07
C HIS A 139 -17.61 -15.21 35.11
N ILE A 140 -17.61 -16.14 34.14
CA ILE A 140 -16.75 -16.08 32.97
C ILE A 140 -17.56 -15.55 31.79
N PHE A 141 -16.95 -14.67 31.00
CA PHE A 141 -17.57 -14.02 29.85
C PHE A 141 -16.91 -14.53 28.55
N PRO A 142 -17.48 -15.54 27.88
CA PRO A 142 -16.92 -15.98 26.62
C PRO A 142 -17.13 -14.95 25.51
N LEU A 143 -16.14 -14.87 24.63
CA LEU A 143 -16.10 -13.98 23.49
C LEU A 143 -15.92 -14.80 22.21
N ARG A 144 -16.77 -14.54 21.21
CA ARG A 144 -16.68 -15.18 19.89
C ARG A 144 -15.66 -14.48 19.02
N ALA A 145 -14.51 -15.11 18.80
CA ALA A 145 -13.54 -14.64 17.81
C ALA A 145 -14.10 -14.77 16.38
N ARG A 146 -13.87 -13.76 15.54
CA ARG A 146 -14.23 -13.82 14.12
C ARG A 146 -13.35 -14.82 13.38
N GLU A 147 -13.97 -15.59 12.49
CA GLU A 147 -13.24 -16.43 11.54
C GLU A 147 -12.28 -15.57 10.72
N GLY A 148 -11.02 -16.00 10.64
CA GLY A 148 -9.91 -15.23 10.05
C GLY A 148 -9.09 -14.42 11.06
N GLY A 149 -9.53 -14.28 12.31
CA GLY A 149 -8.74 -13.70 13.40
C GLY A 149 -8.39 -12.23 13.19
N VAL A 150 -7.17 -11.83 13.58
CA VAL A 150 -6.74 -10.41 13.54
C VAL A 150 -6.70 -9.83 12.13
N LEU A 151 -6.65 -10.68 11.10
CA LEU A 151 -6.75 -10.28 9.70
C LEU A 151 -8.16 -9.82 9.29
N LYS A 152 -9.17 -10.11 10.11
CA LYS A 152 -10.58 -9.75 9.89
C LYS A 152 -11.07 -8.71 10.87
N ARG A 153 -10.65 -8.80 12.13
CA ARG A 153 -10.92 -7.82 13.17
C ARG A 153 -9.68 -7.73 14.07
N ALA A 154 -9.05 -6.55 14.09
CA ALA A 154 -7.88 -6.28 14.90
C ALA A 154 -8.24 -6.02 16.38
N GLY A 155 -8.85 -7.01 17.06
CA GLY A 155 -9.23 -6.93 18.47
C GLY A 155 -8.49 -7.95 19.35
N HIS A 156 -8.47 -7.71 20.66
CA HIS A 156 -7.84 -8.59 21.64
C HIS A 156 -8.45 -10.00 21.66
N THR A 157 -9.75 -10.12 21.39
CA THR A 157 -10.45 -11.40 21.22
C THR A 157 -9.81 -12.26 20.13
N GLU A 158 -9.63 -11.69 18.93
CA GLU A 158 -9.00 -12.39 17.82
C GLU A 158 -7.52 -12.65 18.07
N ALA A 159 -6.81 -11.69 18.68
CA ALA A 159 -5.40 -11.84 19.00
C ALA A 159 -5.15 -13.03 19.95
N ALA A 160 -5.97 -13.19 20.99
CA ALA A 160 -5.85 -14.29 21.95
C ALA A 160 -6.00 -15.68 21.31
N VAL A 161 -6.97 -15.83 20.40
CA VAL A 161 -7.19 -17.08 19.65
C VAL A 161 -6.06 -17.32 18.66
N ASP A 162 -5.63 -16.30 17.91
CA ASP A 162 -4.56 -16.41 16.92
C ASP A 162 -3.21 -16.74 17.55
N LEU A 163 -2.84 -16.05 18.63
CA LEU A 163 -1.59 -16.30 19.33
C LEU A 163 -1.53 -17.72 19.90
N SER A 164 -2.63 -18.20 20.48
CA SER A 164 -2.72 -19.58 20.98
C SER A 164 -2.57 -20.60 19.85
N ARG A 165 -3.25 -20.37 18.71
CA ARG A 165 -3.10 -21.20 17.50
C ARG A 165 -1.67 -21.19 16.96
N LEU A 166 -1.06 -20.01 16.82
CA LEU A 166 0.31 -19.84 16.30
C LEU A 166 1.36 -20.46 17.23
N ALA A 167 1.11 -20.51 18.54
CA ALA A 167 1.95 -21.21 19.51
C ALA A 167 1.81 -22.76 19.45
N GLY A 168 0.88 -23.27 18.63
CA GLY A 168 0.58 -24.69 18.52
C GLY A 168 -0.27 -25.23 19.67
N LEU A 169 -1.08 -24.36 20.29
CA LEU A 169 -1.94 -24.67 21.43
C LEU A 169 -3.41 -24.71 20.99
N TYR A 170 -4.31 -25.13 21.89
CA TYR A 170 -5.75 -25.05 21.66
C TYR A 170 -6.15 -23.58 21.37
N PRO A 171 -6.96 -23.30 20.31
CA PRO A 171 -7.24 -21.94 19.85
C PRO A 171 -8.27 -21.23 20.75
N ALA A 172 -7.91 -21.01 22.00
CA ALA A 172 -8.66 -20.23 22.98
C ALA A 172 -7.70 -19.52 23.94
N GLY A 173 -8.05 -18.29 24.32
CA GLY A 173 -7.24 -17.47 25.22
C GLY A 173 -8.08 -16.81 26.30
N ILE A 174 -7.44 -16.51 27.42
CA ILE A 174 -8.00 -15.65 28.46
C ILE A 174 -7.47 -14.23 28.26
N ILE A 175 -8.34 -13.24 28.37
CA ILE A 175 -7.99 -11.83 28.23
C ILE A 175 -8.51 -11.02 29.42
N CYS A 176 -7.79 -9.96 29.78
CA CYS A 176 -8.19 -9.04 30.84
C CYS A 176 -7.51 -7.68 30.62
N GLU A 177 -8.31 -6.62 30.49
CA GLU A 177 -7.80 -5.27 30.25
C GLU A 177 -7.03 -4.75 31.48
N ILE A 178 -5.94 -4.01 31.26
CA ILE A 178 -5.08 -3.50 32.32
C ILE A 178 -5.53 -2.08 32.73
N GLN A 179 -5.91 -1.93 33.99
CA GLN A 179 -6.27 -0.66 34.61
C GLN A 179 -5.15 -0.16 35.53
N ASN A 180 -4.98 1.16 35.55
CA ASN A 180 -4.22 1.87 36.57
C ASN A 180 -4.90 1.73 37.94
N GLN A 181 -4.14 2.02 39.01
CA GLN A 181 -4.65 1.92 40.39
C GLN A 181 -5.79 2.89 40.69
N ASP A 182 -5.90 4.00 39.94
CA ASP A 182 -6.98 4.97 40.05
C ASP A 182 -8.25 4.56 39.27
N GLY A 183 -8.24 3.40 38.61
CA GLY A 183 -9.33 2.89 37.79
C GLY A 183 -9.37 3.41 36.36
N SER A 184 -8.42 4.27 35.95
CA SER A 184 -8.27 4.63 34.54
C SER A 184 -7.61 3.50 33.74
N MET A 185 -7.86 3.44 32.44
CA MET A 185 -7.22 2.43 31.57
C MET A 185 -5.74 2.74 31.37
N ALA A 186 -4.88 1.72 31.47
CA ALA A 186 -3.44 1.88 31.25
C ALA A 186 -3.15 2.13 29.76
N ARG A 187 -2.42 3.21 29.46
CA ARG A 187 -1.96 3.54 28.10
C ARG A 187 -0.54 3.06 27.87
N LEU A 188 -0.07 3.09 26.62
CA LEU A 188 1.22 2.51 26.22
C LEU A 188 2.41 2.82 27.17
N PRO A 189 2.66 4.07 27.63
CA PRO A 189 3.74 4.33 28.58
C PRO A 189 3.59 3.56 29.91
N GLN A 190 2.37 3.48 30.44
CA GLN A 190 2.07 2.76 31.67
C GLN A 190 2.13 1.25 31.46
N LEU A 191 1.72 0.76 30.29
CA LEU A 191 1.79 -0.65 29.91
C LEU A 191 3.24 -1.14 29.78
N VAL A 192 4.15 -0.28 29.29
CA VAL A 192 5.59 -0.56 29.26
C VAL A 192 6.15 -0.71 30.68
N GLU A 193 5.79 0.20 31.59
CA GLU A 193 6.20 0.11 33.00
C GLU A 193 5.59 -1.13 33.69
N TYR A 194 4.34 -1.46 33.37
CA TYR A 194 3.63 -2.64 33.87
C TYR A 194 4.33 -3.93 33.42
N ALA A 195 4.62 -4.05 32.12
CA ALA A 195 5.31 -5.21 31.54
C ALA A 195 6.69 -5.40 32.18
N GLN A 196 7.45 -4.32 32.40
CA GLN A 196 8.74 -4.39 33.09
C GLN A 196 8.61 -4.81 34.56
N ARG A 197 7.62 -4.27 35.29
CA ARG A 197 7.40 -4.60 36.71
C ARG A 197 7.09 -6.08 36.92
N HIS A 198 6.32 -6.67 36.02
CA HIS A 198 5.86 -8.05 36.12
C HIS A 198 6.67 -9.04 35.25
N ASP A 199 7.76 -8.58 34.62
CA ASP A 199 8.61 -9.35 33.70
C ASP A 199 7.81 -10.03 32.58
N LEU A 200 6.89 -9.28 31.96
CA LEU A 200 6.03 -9.73 30.87
C LEU A 200 6.53 -9.18 29.54
N LYS A 201 6.30 -9.96 28.48
CA LYS A 201 6.53 -9.51 27.11
C LYS A 201 5.36 -8.66 26.62
N ILE A 202 5.67 -7.67 25.79
CA ILE A 202 4.68 -6.75 25.23
C ILE A 202 4.79 -6.69 23.71
N ILE A 203 3.67 -6.92 23.04
CA ILE A 203 3.55 -6.91 21.58
C ILE A 203 2.37 -6.04 21.14
N SER A 204 2.34 -5.67 19.86
CA SER A 204 1.20 -4.98 19.25
C SER A 204 0.37 -5.91 18.36
N ILE A 205 -0.94 -5.67 18.24
CA ILE A 205 -1.79 -6.36 17.25
C ILE A 205 -1.29 -6.08 15.82
N ALA A 206 -0.74 -4.89 15.56
CA ALA A 206 -0.16 -4.55 14.26
C ALA A 206 1.04 -5.45 13.89
N ASP A 207 1.92 -5.74 14.86
CA ASP A 207 3.02 -6.68 14.67
C ASP A 207 2.52 -8.11 14.49
N LEU A 208 1.46 -8.51 15.20
CA LEU A 208 0.82 -9.81 15.02
C LEU A 208 0.20 -9.97 13.62
N ILE A 209 -0.50 -8.94 13.13
CA ILE A 209 -1.04 -8.90 11.76
C ILE A 209 0.11 -9.05 10.76
N SER A 210 1.19 -8.28 10.94
CA SER A 210 2.38 -8.33 10.06
C SER A 210 3.04 -9.71 10.07
N TYR A 211 3.15 -10.34 11.24
CA TYR A 211 3.66 -11.69 11.40
C TYR A 211 2.78 -12.72 10.68
N ARG A 212 1.45 -12.69 10.90
CA ARG A 212 0.52 -13.59 10.22
C ARG A 212 0.56 -13.41 8.71
N LEU A 213 0.58 -12.18 8.24
CA LEU A 213 0.71 -11.84 6.83
C LEU A 213 1.97 -12.43 6.19
N LYS A 214 3.09 -12.47 6.93
CA LYS A 214 4.35 -13.06 6.49
C LYS A 214 4.33 -14.59 6.46
N TYR A 215 3.77 -15.24 7.48
CA TYR A 215 3.91 -16.69 7.68
C TYR A 215 2.67 -17.52 7.29
N ASP A 216 1.46 -16.95 7.34
CA ASP A 216 0.25 -17.62 6.87
C ASP A 216 0.18 -17.53 5.34
N ARG A 217 -0.09 -18.66 4.66
CA ARG A 217 -0.46 -18.67 3.24
C ARG A 217 -1.95 -18.39 3.11
N LEU A 218 -2.26 -17.16 2.72
CA LEU A 218 -3.62 -16.63 2.60
C LEU A 218 -4.13 -16.66 1.16
N VAL A 219 -3.25 -16.89 0.19
CA VAL A 219 -3.60 -17.03 -1.23
C VAL A 219 -3.37 -18.46 -1.71
N VAL A 220 -4.32 -18.96 -2.51
CA VAL A 220 -4.23 -20.25 -3.19
C VAL A 220 -4.37 -20.01 -4.68
N ARG A 221 -3.49 -20.62 -5.47
CA ARG A 221 -3.56 -20.61 -6.93
C ARG A 221 -4.60 -21.64 -7.39
N ASP A 222 -5.73 -21.16 -7.90
CA ASP A 222 -6.85 -22.01 -8.31
C ASP A 222 -6.82 -22.32 -9.82
N ALA A 223 -6.25 -21.45 -10.66
CA ALA A 223 -6.24 -21.64 -12.10
C ALA A 223 -4.99 -21.06 -12.79
N VAL A 224 -4.58 -21.66 -13.90
CA VAL A 224 -3.54 -21.14 -14.81
C VAL A 224 -3.97 -21.37 -16.25
N THR A 225 -3.93 -20.34 -17.09
CA THR A 225 -4.21 -20.47 -18.53
C THR A 225 -3.38 -19.50 -19.37
N LYS A 226 -3.37 -19.69 -20.69
CA LYS A 226 -2.75 -18.75 -21.63
C LYS A 226 -3.70 -17.57 -21.88
N LEU A 227 -3.13 -16.38 -21.93
CA LEU A 227 -3.83 -15.12 -22.20
C LEU A 227 -3.20 -14.46 -23.44
N PRO A 228 -3.67 -14.79 -24.65
CA PRO A 228 -3.38 -14.00 -25.82
C PRO A 228 -4.05 -12.63 -25.68
N SER A 229 -3.30 -11.55 -25.86
CA SER A 229 -3.82 -10.18 -25.69
C SER A 229 -3.28 -9.25 -26.77
N LYS A 230 -3.90 -8.06 -26.90
CA LYS A 230 -3.39 -6.98 -27.75
C LYS A 230 -2.00 -6.45 -27.35
N PHE A 231 -1.52 -6.82 -26.15
CA PHE A 231 -0.23 -6.41 -25.61
C PHE A 231 0.84 -7.50 -25.73
N GLY A 232 0.49 -8.70 -26.20
CA GLY A 232 1.41 -9.83 -26.23
C GLY A 232 0.81 -11.13 -25.72
N GLN A 233 1.66 -12.14 -25.62
CA GLN A 233 1.32 -13.49 -25.15
C GLN A 233 1.74 -13.67 -23.69
N PHE A 234 0.76 -13.88 -22.83
CA PHE A 234 0.95 -14.05 -21.39
C PHE A 234 0.38 -15.38 -20.90
N SER A 235 0.72 -15.73 -19.66
CA SER A 235 -0.08 -16.67 -18.87
C SER A 235 -0.82 -15.88 -17.79
N ILE A 236 -2.05 -16.25 -17.46
CA ILE A 236 -2.82 -15.65 -16.38
C ILE A 236 -3.06 -16.68 -15.29
N TYR A 237 -2.77 -16.28 -14.05
CA TYR A 237 -2.89 -17.08 -12.84
C TYR A 237 -4.04 -16.52 -12.00
N GLY A 238 -5.03 -17.35 -11.70
CA GLY A 238 -6.13 -17.02 -10.80
C GLY A 238 -5.81 -17.42 -9.38
N TYR A 239 -5.93 -16.47 -8.46
CA TYR A 239 -5.71 -16.67 -7.03
C TYR A 239 -6.99 -16.40 -6.26
N ARG A 240 -7.25 -17.19 -5.22
CA ARG A 240 -8.33 -16.97 -4.27
C ARG A 240 -7.76 -16.78 -2.88
N HIS A 241 -8.32 -15.81 -2.16
CA HIS A 241 -7.98 -15.55 -0.78
C HIS A 241 -8.78 -16.47 0.15
N THR A 242 -8.09 -17.20 1.03
CA THR A 242 -8.69 -18.27 1.84
C THR A 242 -9.66 -17.77 2.91
N VAL A 243 -9.54 -16.50 3.32
CA VAL A 243 -10.28 -15.94 4.45
C VAL A 243 -11.51 -15.12 4.02
N ASN A 244 -11.55 -14.59 2.80
CA ASN A 244 -12.70 -13.79 2.32
C ASN A 244 -13.23 -14.24 0.95
N ASN A 245 -12.63 -15.27 0.35
CA ASN A 245 -12.93 -15.77 -0.99
C ASN A 245 -12.83 -14.73 -2.12
N THR A 246 -12.15 -13.60 -1.91
CA THR A 246 -11.89 -12.66 -3.01
C THR A 246 -10.88 -13.24 -3.98
N GLU A 247 -11.09 -12.97 -5.25
CA GLU A 247 -10.23 -13.46 -6.33
C GLU A 247 -9.29 -12.36 -6.81
N HIS A 248 -8.08 -12.74 -7.20
CA HIS A 248 -7.07 -11.85 -7.77
C HIS A 248 -6.43 -12.55 -8.96
N VAL A 249 -5.79 -11.79 -9.85
CA VAL A 249 -5.07 -12.39 -10.98
C VAL A 249 -3.65 -11.87 -11.08
N ALA A 250 -2.74 -12.73 -11.52
CA ALA A 250 -1.41 -12.34 -11.96
C ALA A 250 -1.25 -12.63 -13.45
N ILE A 251 -0.88 -11.61 -14.22
CA ILE A 251 -0.58 -11.70 -15.65
C ILE A 251 0.93 -11.80 -15.77
N VAL A 252 1.42 -12.92 -16.30
CA VAL A 252 2.81 -13.35 -16.22
C VAL A 252 3.41 -13.53 -17.61
N LYS A 253 4.58 -12.95 -17.82
CA LYS A 253 5.45 -13.14 -18.98
C LYS A 253 6.72 -13.87 -18.56
N GLY A 254 7.14 -14.86 -19.35
CA GLY A 254 8.26 -15.74 -19.03
C GLY A 254 7.85 -16.96 -18.21
N ASP A 255 8.85 -17.72 -17.75
CA ASP A 255 8.66 -18.91 -16.91
C ASP A 255 8.94 -18.57 -15.43
N PRO A 256 7.92 -18.66 -14.54
CA PRO A 256 8.09 -18.48 -13.10
C PRO A 256 9.20 -19.32 -12.46
N SER A 257 9.53 -20.49 -13.02
CA SER A 257 10.63 -21.32 -12.51
C SER A 257 11.98 -20.61 -12.51
N THR A 258 12.13 -19.58 -13.36
CA THR A 258 13.35 -18.79 -13.55
C THR A 258 13.36 -17.46 -12.78
N PHE A 259 12.32 -17.16 -11.99
CA PHE A 259 12.16 -15.86 -11.34
C PHE A 259 12.96 -15.69 -10.04
N LYS A 260 13.40 -16.80 -9.46
CA LYS A 260 14.09 -16.80 -8.17
C LYS A 260 15.46 -16.13 -8.22
N ASP A 261 16.19 -16.35 -9.30
CA ASP A 261 17.61 -16.00 -9.41
C ASP A 261 17.86 -14.66 -10.11
N GLU A 262 16.80 -13.99 -10.61
CA GLU A 262 16.93 -12.78 -11.41
C GLU A 262 15.90 -11.70 -11.05
N PRO A 263 16.23 -10.40 -11.20
CA PRO A 263 15.27 -9.31 -11.07
C PRO A 263 14.10 -9.41 -12.06
N VAL A 264 12.88 -9.47 -11.54
CA VAL A 264 11.63 -9.55 -12.33
C VAL A 264 10.96 -8.19 -12.39
N MET A 265 10.51 -7.77 -13.57
CA MET A 265 9.73 -6.56 -13.72
C MET A 265 8.32 -6.76 -13.16
N VAL A 266 7.92 -5.98 -12.16
CA VAL A 266 6.64 -6.19 -11.47
C VAL A 266 5.80 -4.92 -11.45
N ARG A 267 4.50 -5.07 -11.72
CA ARG A 267 3.49 -4.03 -11.54
C ARG A 267 2.44 -4.47 -10.53
N MET A 268 2.34 -3.73 -9.42
CA MET A 268 1.22 -3.82 -8.49
C MET A 268 0.08 -2.90 -8.94
N HIS A 269 -0.96 -3.49 -9.54
CA HIS A 269 -2.13 -2.79 -10.06
C HIS A 269 -3.36 -3.03 -9.18
N SER A 270 -3.97 -1.96 -8.70
CA SER A 270 -5.25 -2.02 -8.01
C SER A 270 -6.36 -1.86 -9.06
N GLU A 271 -7.36 -2.73 -9.04
CA GLU A 271 -8.52 -2.68 -9.91
C GLU A 271 -9.15 -1.30 -9.92
N CYS A 272 -9.49 -0.84 -11.13
CA CYS A 272 -10.27 0.35 -11.36
C CYS A 272 -11.27 0.04 -12.47
N LEU A 273 -12.46 -0.46 -12.13
CA LEU A 273 -13.50 -0.83 -13.09
C LEU A 273 -13.80 0.32 -14.06
N THR A 274 -13.96 1.53 -13.53
CA THR A 274 -14.27 2.72 -14.34
C THR A 274 -13.15 3.04 -15.32
N GLY A 275 -11.89 2.89 -14.94
CA GLY A 275 -10.74 3.14 -15.82
C GLY A 275 -10.48 1.96 -16.74
N ASP A 276 -10.10 0.84 -16.14
CA ASP A 276 -9.59 -0.36 -16.81
C ASP A 276 -10.63 -0.94 -17.78
N ALA A 277 -11.85 -1.20 -17.31
CA ALA A 277 -12.90 -1.82 -18.13
C ALA A 277 -13.73 -0.82 -18.94
N LEU A 278 -14.13 0.31 -18.34
CA LEU A 278 -15.09 1.25 -18.96
C LEU A 278 -14.46 2.44 -19.68
N GLY A 279 -13.17 2.72 -19.48
CA GLY A 279 -12.45 3.74 -20.24
C GLY A 279 -12.64 5.17 -19.75
N SER A 280 -12.91 5.32 -18.46
CA SER A 280 -13.00 6.64 -17.83
C SER A 280 -11.72 7.44 -18.02
N LEU A 281 -11.86 8.65 -18.55
CA LEU A 281 -10.78 9.62 -18.69
C LEU A 281 -10.47 10.38 -17.40
N ARG A 282 -11.30 10.24 -16.34
CA ARG A 282 -11.10 10.88 -15.03
C ARG A 282 -9.88 10.33 -14.27
N CYS A 283 -9.37 9.18 -14.68
CA CYS A 283 -8.21 8.56 -14.07
C CYS A 283 -7.26 8.01 -15.15
N ASP A 284 -6.05 7.70 -14.75
CA ASP A 284 -4.99 7.18 -15.60
C ASP A 284 -4.78 5.66 -15.47
N CYS A 285 -5.69 4.96 -14.77
CA CYS A 285 -5.50 3.55 -14.39
C CYS A 285 -5.38 2.62 -15.61
N ARG A 286 -6.25 2.78 -16.62
CA ARG A 286 -6.18 1.99 -17.86
C ARG A 286 -4.82 2.16 -18.52
N MET A 287 -4.43 3.41 -18.79
CA MET A 287 -3.17 3.71 -19.46
C MET A 287 -1.97 3.14 -18.67
N GLN A 288 -2.00 3.22 -17.33
CA GLN A 288 -0.99 2.58 -16.48
C GLN A 288 -0.95 1.06 -16.68
N LEU A 289 -2.09 0.38 -16.70
CA LEU A 289 -2.16 -1.06 -16.91
C LEU A 289 -1.65 -1.46 -18.30
N GLU A 290 -2.11 -0.76 -19.34
CA GLU A 290 -1.72 -1.03 -20.72
C GLU A 290 -0.21 -0.82 -20.93
N SER A 291 0.34 0.28 -20.41
CA SER A 291 1.78 0.57 -20.51
C SER A 291 2.62 -0.45 -19.74
N ALA A 292 2.19 -0.86 -18.54
CA ALA A 292 2.90 -1.88 -17.78
C ALA A 292 2.92 -3.24 -18.52
N LEU A 293 1.81 -3.64 -19.14
CA LEU A 293 1.74 -4.88 -19.94
C LEU A 293 2.68 -4.81 -21.15
N LYS A 294 2.72 -3.67 -21.86
CA LYS A 294 3.65 -3.46 -22.99
C LYS A 294 5.12 -3.49 -22.56
N MET A 295 5.45 -2.85 -21.44
CA MET A 295 6.81 -2.86 -20.88
C MET A 295 7.26 -4.28 -20.53
N ILE A 296 6.38 -5.06 -19.89
CA ILE A 296 6.66 -6.45 -19.53
C ILE A 296 6.77 -7.35 -20.76
N GLU A 297 5.94 -7.14 -21.80
CA GLU A 297 6.07 -7.86 -23.06
C GLU A 297 7.45 -7.62 -23.69
N SER A 298 7.85 -6.35 -23.80
CA SER A 298 9.15 -5.94 -24.37
C SER A 298 10.32 -6.52 -23.59
N ALA A 299 10.24 -6.55 -22.25
CA ALA A 299 11.25 -7.14 -21.39
C ALA A 299 11.30 -8.68 -21.47
N GLY A 300 10.26 -9.35 -21.97
CA GLY A 300 10.17 -10.80 -22.08
C GLY A 300 10.03 -11.56 -20.74
N LYS A 301 10.08 -10.85 -19.60
CA LYS A 301 9.98 -11.40 -18.25
C LYS A 301 9.32 -10.38 -17.31
N GLY A 302 8.23 -10.76 -16.65
CA GLY A 302 7.58 -9.88 -15.67
C GLY A 302 6.20 -10.32 -15.23
N VAL A 303 5.66 -9.60 -14.24
CA VAL A 303 4.37 -9.90 -13.60
C VAL A 303 3.56 -8.61 -13.40
N VAL A 304 2.32 -8.58 -13.86
CA VAL A 304 1.31 -7.63 -13.38
C VAL A 304 0.43 -8.37 -12.37
N VAL A 305 0.47 -7.95 -11.11
CA VAL A 305 -0.50 -8.41 -10.11
C VAL A 305 -1.69 -7.45 -10.12
N TYR A 306 -2.86 -7.96 -10.51
CA TYR A 306 -4.11 -7.23 -10.54
C TYR A 306 -4.95 -7.59 -9.31
N LEU A 307 -4.90 -6.72 -8.32
CA LEU A 307 -5.63 -6.87 -7.06
C LEU A 307 -7.02 -6.25 -7.20
N ARG A 308 -8.06 -7.04 -6.95
CA ARG A 308 -9.48 -6.61 -6.99
C ARG A 308 -9.85 -5.79 -5.76
N GLN A 309 -9.29 -4.58 -5.68
CA GLN A 309 -9.42 -3.63 -4.56
C GLN A 309 -9.77 -2.22 -5.05
N GLU A 310 -10.99 -2.08 -5.57
CA GLU A 310 -11.52 -0.85 -6.14
C GLU A 310 -11.53 0.33 -5.14
N GLY A 311 -11.34 1.55 -5.66
CA GLY A 311 -11.48 2.78 -4.88
C GLY A 311 -10.41 2.99 -3.81
N ARG A 312 -9.26 2.31 -3.90
CA ARG A 312 -8.26 2.22 -2.81
C ARG A 312 -8.76 1.42 -1.59
N GLY A 313 -9.59 0.41 -1.83
CA GLY A 313 -10.12 -0.47 -0.78
C GLY A 313 -11.50 -0.08 -0.25
N ILE A 314 -12.02 1.12 -0.56
CA ILE A 314 -13.36 1.54 -0.12
C ILE A 314 -14.50 0.93 -0.96
N GLY A 315 -14.16 0.28 -2.08
CA GLY A 315 -15.12 -0.33 -3.00
C GLY A 315 -15.73 0.63 -4.02
N LEU A 316 -16.38 0.06 -5.04
CA LEU A 316 -16.91 0.79 -6.20
C LEU A 316 -17.94 1.86 -5.81
N ILE A 317 -18.91 1.53 -4.96
CA ILE A 317 -20.00 2.45 -4.62
C ILE A 317 -19.47 3.68 -3.87
N ASN A 318 -18.55 3.48 -2.92
CA ASN A 318 -17.98 4.61 -2.17
C ASN A 318 -17.06 5.47 -3.03
N LYS A 319 -16.34 4.86 -3.98
CA LYS A 319 -15.61 5.62 -5.01
C LYS A 319 -16.54 6.51 -5.83
N LEU A 320 -17.70 6.00 -6.25
CA LEU A 320 -18.68 6.81 -7.00
C LEU A 320 -19.26 7.94 -6.14
N LYS A 321 -19.53 7.70 -4.86
CA LYS A 321 -19.90 8.77 -3.92
C LYS A 321 -18.81 9.84 -3.80
N ALA A 322 -17.54 9.43 -3.74
CA ALA A 322 -16.41 10.36 -3.72
C ALA A 322 -16.34 11.18 -5.01
N TYR A 323 -16.64 10.59 -6.17
CA TYR A 323 -16.76 11.34 -7.43
C TYR A 323 -17.89 12.36 -7.39
N SER A 324 -19.06 12.02 -6.85
CA SER A 324 -20.15 13.00 -6.69
C SER A 324 -19.72 14.19 -5.82
N LEU A 325 -18.95 13.96 -4.77
CA LEU A 325 -18.39 15.03 -3.94
C LEU A 325 -17.32 15.85 -4.68
N GLN A 326 -16.50 15.21 -5.52
CA GLN A 326 -15.52 15.91 -6.36
C GLN A 326 -16.18 16.76 -7.44
N ASP A 327 -17.30 16.30 -8.01
CA ASP A 327 -18.12 17.07 -8.95
C ASP A 327 -18.71 18.33 -8.28
N MET A 328 -18.74 18.38 -6.94
CA MET A 328 -19.12 19.54 -6.12
C MET A 328 -17.91 20.40 -5.68
N GLY A 329 -16.69 20.09 -6.15
CA GLY A 329 -15.48 20.90 -5.95
C GLY A 329 -14.52 20.43 -4.86
N LEU A 330 -14.80 19.32 -4.16
CA LEU A 330 -13.88 18.72 -3.18
C LEU A 330 -12.75 17.97 -3.90
N ASP A 331 -11.55 17.91 -3.31
CA ASP A 331 -10.51 17.03 -3.86
C ASP A 331 -10.71 15.56 -3.43
N THR A 332 -9.89 14.65 -3.99
CA THR A 332 -10.02 13.21 -3.71
C THR A 332 -9.78 12.83 -2.25
N VAL A 333 -8.90 13.56 -1.53
CA VAL A 333 -8.61 13.29 -0.12
C VAL A 333 -9.77 13.81 0.73
N GLU A 334 -10.21 15.04 0.51
CA GLU A 334 -11.32 15.66 1.23
C GLU A 334 -12.64 14.89 1.03
N ALA A 335 -12.89 14.40 -0.19
CA ALA A 335 -14.05 13.58 -0.49
C ALA A 335 -14.03 12.25 0.30
N ASN A 336 -12.86 11.62 0.47
CA ASN A 336 -12.73 10.38 1.24
C ASN A 336 -12.86 10.62 2.74
N GLU A 337 -12.23 11.68 3.27
CA GLU A 337 -12.36 12.09 4.68
C GLU A 337 -13.82 12.40 5.02
N ARG A 338 -14.54 13.09 4.13
CA ARG A 338 -15.96 13.41 4.31
C ARG A 338 -16.88 12.19 4.24
N LEU A 339 -16.44 11.12 3.59
CA LEU A 339 -17.12 9.82 3.59
C LEU A 339 -16.70 8.93 4.77
N GLY A 340 -15.79 9.39 5.64
CA GLY A 340 -15.34 8.67 6.82
C GLY A 340 -14.29 7.59 6.55
N PHE A 341 -13.59 7.65 5.41
CA PHE A 341 -12.56 6.66 5.05
C PHE A 341 -11.15 7.24 5.13
N PRO A 342 -10.15 6.46 5.58
CA PRO A 342 -8.74 6.81 5.45
C PRO A 342 -8.34 7.06 3.99
N ALA A 343 -7.26 7.83 3.78
CA ALA A 343 -6.81 8.20 2.43
C ALA A 343 -6.37 7.01 1.54
N ASP A 344 -6.02 5.88 2.16
CA ASP A 344 -5.59 4.64 1.50
C ASP A 344 -5.83 3.42 2.41
N LEU A 345 -6.64 2.45 1.95
CA LEU A 345 -6.95 1.19 2.66
C LEU A 345 -6.43 -0.04 1.90
N ARG A 346 -5.50 0.15 0.96
CA ARG A 346 -5.03 -0.96 0.11
C ARG A 346 -4.17 -1.93 0.89
N ASP A 347 -4.48 -3.21 0.73
CA ASP A 347 -3.66 -4.30 1.25
C ASP A 347 -2.73 -4.82 0.14
N TYR A 348 -1.44 -4.61 0.32
CA TYR A 348 -0.40 -5.09 -0.59
C TYR A 348 0.17 -6.46 -0.19
N GLY A 349 -0.20 -6.97 0.99
CA GLY A 349 0.23 -8.28 1.47
C GLY A 349 -0.21 -9.42 0.57
N MET A 350 -1.43 -9.33 0.05
CA MET A 350 -1.93 -10.28 -0.96
C MET A 350 -1.07 -10.30 -2.22
N GLY A 351 -0.67 -9.11 -2.66
CA GLY A 351 0.22 -8.94 -3.78
C GLY A 351 1.58 -9.60 -3.56
N ALA A 352 2.14 -9.40 -2.38
CA ALA A 352 3.41 -10.00 -1.99
C ALA A 352 3.34 -11.53 -1.95
N GLN A 353 2.29 -12.11 -1.37
CA GLN A 353 2.12 -13.57 -1.35
C GLN A 353 1.94 -14.17 -2.76
N ILE A 354 1.21 -13.48 -3.66
CA ILE A 354 1.10 -13.89 -5.07
C ILE A 354 2.48 -13.91 -5.75
N LEU A 355 3.32 -12.89 -5.51
CA LEU A 355 4.68 -12.84 -6.06
C LEU A 355 5.58 -13.95 -5.50
N MET A 356 5.50 -14.22 -4.20
CA MET A 356 6.22 -15.34 -3.58
C MET A 356 5.80 -16.70 -4.14
N ASP A 357 4.50 -16.91 -4.38
CA ASP A 357 4.00 -18.14 -5.01
C ASP A 357 4.48 -18.29 -6.46
N LEU A 358 4.70 -17.18 -7.17
CA LEU A 358 5.33 -17.14 -8.49
C LEU A 358 6.86 -17.27 -8.44
N GLY A 359 7.46 -17.43 -7.26
CA GLY A 359 8.91 -17.57 -7.09
C GLY A 359 9.70 -16.28 -7.29
N VAL A 360 9.05 -15.11 -7.28
CA VAL A 360 9.73 -13.82 -7.39
C VAL A 360 10.39 -13.48 -6.05
N HIS A 361 11.66 -13.10 -6.10
CA HIS A 361 12.39 -12.55 -4.95
C HIS A 361 12.91 -11.14 -5.23
N GLN A 362 13.59 -10.93 -6.36
CA GLN A 362 14.10 -9.61 -6.74
C GLN A 362 13.12 -8.89 -7.68
N ILE A 363 12.78 -7.65 -7.37
CA ILE A 363 11.73 -6.89 -8.05
C ILE A 363 12.30 -5.60 -8.66
N ARG A 364 12.03 -5.40 -9.95
CA ARG A 364 12.10 -4.11 -10.63
C ARG A 364 10.69 -3.51 -10.69
N LEU A 365 10.38 -2.63 -9.73
CA LEU A 365 9.00 -2.20 -9.48
C LEU A 365 8.56 -1.10 -10.44
N ILE A 366 7.52 -1.35 -11.23
CA ILE A 366 6.88 -0.37 -12.12
C ILE A 366 5.96 0.56 -11.30
N THR A 367 6.49 1.69 -10.83
CA THR A 367 5.74 2.65 -9.99
C THR A 367 6.24 4.10 -10.08
N ASN A 368 5.31 5.06 -10.00
CA ASN A 368 5.60 6.49 -9.82
C ASN A 368 5.53 6.94 -8.36
N ASN A 369 5.13 6.05 -7.46
CA ASN A 369 4.94 6.36 -6.05
C ASN A 369 5.99 5.61 -5.19
N PRO A 370 6.92 6.32 -4.54
CA PRO A 370 7.95 5.72 -3.68
C PRO A 370 7.35 5.11 -2.40
N ARG A 371 6.19 5.59 -1.92
CA ARG A 371 5.52 5.03 -0.73
C ARG A 371 5.03 3.60 -0.94
N LYS A 372 4.76 3.19 -2.19
CA LYS A 372 4.38 1.80 -2.52
C LYS A 372 5.48 0.77 -2.19
N ILE A 373 6.73 1.22 -1.98
CA ILE A 373 7.87 0.35 -1.66
C ILE A 373 7.77 -0.15 -0.20
N ALA A 374 7.16 0.62 0.71
CA ALA A 374 7.09 0.28 2.13
C ALA A 374 6.21 -0.96 2.42
N GLY A 375 5.10 -1.14 1.69
CA GLY A 375 4.16 -2.24 1.90
C GLY A 375 4.64 -3.63 1.47
N LEU A 376 5.82 -3.72 0.85
CA LEU A 376 6.47 -5.00 0.50
C LEU A 376 7.51 -5.42 1.55
N LYS A 377 7.89 -4.54 2.48
CA LYS A 377 8.84 -4.86 3.55
C LYS A 377 8.22 -5.88 4.50
N GLY A 378 8.86 -7.04 4.64
CA GLY A 378 8.43 -8.11 5.56
C GLY A 378 8.11 -9.43 4.85
N TYR A 379 7.84 -9.39 3.56
CA TYR A 379 7.84 -10.55 2.66
C TYR A 379 9.26 -10.67 2.09
N ASP A 380 9.78 -11.87 1.84
CA ASP A 380 11.16 -12.09 1.33
C ASP A 380 11.32 -11.64 -0.15
N LEU A 381 10.95 -10.38 -0.40
CA LEU A 381 10.91 -9.65 -1.65
C LEU A 381 11.82 -8.43 -1.52
N GLU A 382 12.79 -8.33 -2.43
CA GLU A 382 13.75 -7.24 -2.50
C GLU A 382 13.45 -6.35 -3.70
N VAL A 383 13.24 -5.05 -3.48
CA VAL A 383 13.09 -4.09 -4.58
C VAL A 383 14.49 -3.60 -4.98
N VAL A 384 15.02 -4.15 -6.08
CA VAL A 384 16.38 -3.87 -6.57
C VAL A 384 16.44 -2.71 -7.57
N ASP A 385 15.31 -2.37 -8.19
CA ASP A 385 15.20 -1.26 -9.15
C ASP A 385 13.79 -0.69 -9.14
N ARG A 386 13.65 0.59 -9.52
CA ARG A 386 12.37 1.24 -9.73
C ARG A 386 12.27 1.70 -11.18
N VAL A 387 11.25 1.20 -11.87
CA VAL A 387 10.97 1.56 -13.26
C VAL A 387 9.82 2.59 -13.27
N PRO A 388 10.04 3.80 -13.79
CA PRO A 388 8.98 4.81 -13.87
C PRO A 388 7.91 4.38 -14.88
N LEU A 389 6.65 4.72 -14.59
CA LEU A 389 5.48 4.47 -15.44
C LEU A 389 4.83 5.79 -15.82
N LEU A 390 5.47 6.54 -16.69
CA LEU A 390 4.99 7.85 -17.09
C LEU A 390 3.78 7.70 -18.00
N ILE A 391 2.65 8.29 -17.59
CA ILE A 391 1.40 8.34 -18.35
C ILE A 391 1.08 9.80 -18.66
N GLU A 392 0.61 10.03 -19.88
CA GLU A 392 0.18 11.33 -20.35
C GLU A 392 -1.00 11.85 -19.52
N ALA A 393 -0.93 13.14 -19.16
CA ALA A 393 -2.10 13.82 -18.60
C ALA A 393 -3.01 14.24 -19.75
N ASN A 394 -4.31 14.15 -19.53
CA ASN A 394 -5.34 14.71 -20.41
C ASN A 394 -6.15 15.76 -19.65
N ASP A 395 -6.98 16.51 -20.37
CA ASP A 395 -7.76 17.62 -19.80
C ASP A 395 -8.64 17.20 -18.61
N TYR A 396 -9.07 15.94 -18.54
CA TYR A 396 -9.92 15.41 -17.48
C TYR A 396 -9.16 14.91 -16.24
N ASN A 397 -7.91 14.49 -16.38
CA ASN A 397 -7.14 13.88 -15.28
C ASN A 397 -5.99 14.76 -14.76
N THR A 398 -5.70 15.90 -15.39
CA THR A 398 -4.64 16.82 -14.96
C THR A 398 -4.79 17.19 -13.48
N TYR A 399 -5.98 17.64 -13.05
CA TYR A 399 -6.22 18.01 -11.65
C TYR A 399 -6.00 16.82 -10.69
N TYR A 400 -6.51 15.64 -11.04
CA TYR A 400 -6.35 14.41 -10.26
C TYR A 400 -4.88 13.97 -10.14
N LEU A 401 -4.10 14.08 -11.22
CA LEU A 401 -2.67 13.77 -11.23
C LEU A 401 -1.86 14.77 -10.40
N THR A 402 -2.21 16.06 -10.46
CA THR A 402 -1.61 17.11 -9.64
C THR A 402 -1.88 16.88 -8.15
N THR A 403 -3.12 16.53 -7.76
CA THR A 403 -3.44 16.16 -6.36
C THR A 403 -2.60 14.95 -5.90
N LYS A 404 -2.43 13.95 -6.76
CA LYS A 404 -1.58 12.78 -6.46
C LYS A 404 -0.11 13.16 -6.25
N ALA A 405 0.43 14.09 -7.04
CA ALA A 405 1.79 14.56 -6.87
C ALA A 405 1.94 15.31 -5.54
N ASN A 406 1.11 16.32 -5.32
CA ASN A 406 1.22 17.24 -4.19
C ASN A 406 0.92 16.55 -2.84
N LYS A 407 -0.10 15.69 -2.79
CA LYS A 407 -0.58 15.12 -1.51
C LYS A 407 -0.15 13.67 -1.28
N LEU A 408 0.17 12.91 -2.34
CA LEU A 408 0.40 11.45 -2.26
C LEU A 408 1.81 11.03 -2.71
N GLY A 409 2.69 12.00 -2.92
CA GLY A 409 4.11 11.79 -3.22
C GLY A 409 4.38 11.16 -4.58
N HIS A 410 3.47 11.31 -5.56
CA HIS A 410 3.73 10.89 -6.93
C HIS A 410 4.76 11.82 -7.58
N MET A 411 5.81 11.26 -8.19
CA MET A 411 6.80 12.06 -8.92
C MET A 411 6.29 12.33 -10.34
N LEU A 412 5.95 13.59 -10.62
CA LEU A 412 5.64 14.15 -11.95
C LEU A 412 6.60 15.32 -12.19
N LEU A 413 6.82 15.74 -13.44
CA LEU A 413 7.52 17.01 -13.72
C LEU A 413 6.78 18.16 -13.03
N GLN A 414 7.49 18.86 -12.14
CA GLN A 414 7.01 20.02 -11.41
C GLN A 414 7.72 21.30 -11.86
N THR A 415 8.98 21.21 -12.32
CA THR A 415 9.69 22.31 -12.99
C THR A 415 9.97 21.91 -14.44
N TYR A 416 9.53 22.72 -15.39
CA TYR A 416 9.74 22.50 -16.83
C TYR A 416 10.82 23.43 -17.35
N LEU A 417 11.82 22.88 -18.02
CA LEU A 417 12.90 23.66 -18.65
C LEU A 417 12.63 23.88 -20.14
N VAL A 418 12.23 22.82 -20.85
CA VAL A 418 12.04 22.88 -22.31
C VAL A 418 11.01 21.86 -22.79
N SER A 419 10.15 22.27 -23.73
CA SER A 419 9.37 21.38 -24.59
C SER A 419 10.14 21.09 -25.86
N VAL A 420 10.23 19.84 -26.26
CA VAL A 420 10.90 19.40 -27.49
C VAL A 420 9.92 18.62 -28.34
N ALA A 421 9.83 18.95 -29.61
CA ALA A 421 9.08 18.25 -30.62
C ALA A 421 10.03 17.65 -31.65
N ILE A 422 9.81 16.37 -31.97
CA ILE A 422 10.66 15.58 -32.84
C ILE A 422 9.81 15.06 -34.00
N GLN A 423 10.34 15.23 -35.21
CA GLN A 423 9.87 14.55 -36.40
C GLN A 423 10.83 13.41 -36.71
N TRP A 424 10.30 12.19 -36.74
CA TRP A 424 11.08 11.02 -37.14
C TRP A 424 11.23 10.99 -38.67
N GLN A 425 12.36 10.48 -39.15
CA GLN A 425 12.58 10.23 -40.57
C GLN A 425 11.66 9.13 -41.11
N ASP A 426 11.26 8.21 -40.24
CA ASP A 426 10.42 7.06 -40.50
C ASP A 426 9.38 6.89 -39.39
N ASP A 427 8.23 6.29 -39.72
CA ASP A 427 7.27 5.86 -38.70
C ASP A 427 7.77 4.53 -38.11
N PRO A 428 8.19 4.47 -36.83
CA PRO A 428 8.75 3.25 -36.24
C PRO A 428 7.76 2.09 -36.38
N GLN A 429 8.17 1.03 -37.08
CA GLN A 429 7.31 -0.11 -37.39
C GLN A 429 7.23 -1.04 -36.18
N GLY A 430 6.41 -0.66 -35.21
CA GLY A 430 6.10 -1.47 -34.03
C GLY A 430 6.36 -0.75 -32.72
N VAL A 431 5.61 -1.17 -31.68
CA VAL A 431 5.63 -0.56 -30.34
C VAL A 431 7.02 -0.66 -29.69
N THR A 432 7.77 -1.73 -29.96
CA THR A 432 9.12 -1.95 -29.42
C THR A 432 10.11 -0.89 -29.90
N GLU A 433 10.10 -0.59 -31.20
CA GLU A 433 11.05 0.36 -31.79
C GLU A 433 10.78 1.80 -31.31
N ARG A 434 9.50 2.19 -31.22
CA ARG A 434 9.12 3.48 -30.62
C ARG A 434 9.59 3.59 -29.17
N TYR A 435 9.44 2.51 -28.39
CA TYR A 435 9.88 2.49 -27.00
C TYR A 435 11.40 2.60 -26.86
N GLU A 436 12.17 1.89 -27.69
CA GLU A 436 13.64 2.00 -27.71
C GLU A 436 14.12 3.42 -28.05
N ARG A 437 13.48 4.07 -29.04
CA ARG A 437 13.78 5.47 -29.38
C ARG A 437 13.52 6.39 -28.19
N LEU A 438 12.39 6.20 -27.49
CA LEU A 438 12.04 6.99 -26.32
C LEU A 438 13.00 6.74 -25.13
N GLU A 439 13.39 5.49 -24.87
CA GLU A 439 14.36 5.18 -23.82
C GLU A 439 15.73 5.81 -24.09
N LYS A 440 16.15 5.91 -25.35
CA LYS A 440 17.35 6.68 -25.71
C LYS A 440 17.21 8.16 -25.36
N LEU A 441 16.05 8.78 -25.61
CA LEU A 441 15.80 10.16 -25.20
C LEU A 441 15.82 10.31 -23.68
N ARG A 442 15.20 9.38 -22.95
CA ARG A 442 15.21 9.36 -21.47
C ARG A 442 16.63 9.19 -20.93
N HIS A 443 17.44 8.37 -21.59
CA HIS A 443 18.85 8.20 -21.23
C HIS A 443 19.63 9.50 -21.37
N LEU A 444 19.46 10.23 -22.48
CA LEU A 444 20.06 11.55 -22.69
C LEU A 444 19.69 12.52 -21.56
N ALA A 445 18.41 12.62 -21.21
CA ALA A 445 17.94 13.47 -20.11
C ALA A 445 18.57 13.07 -18.76
N LYS A 446 18.62 11.76 -18.48
CA LYS A 446 19.13 11.22 -17.22
C LYS A 446 20.62 11.48 -17.02
N MET A 447 21.42 11.58 -18.09
CA MET A 447 22.85 11.92 -17.98
C MET A 447 23.10 13.31 -17.37
N HIS A 448 22.08 14.18 -17.37
CA HIS A 448 22.12 15.51 -16.79
C HIS A 448 21.13 15.69 -15.64
N ASP A 449 20.72 14.57 -14.99
CA ASP A 449 19.77 14.56 -13.88
C ASP A 449 18.41 15.20 -14.21
N LEU A 450 18.01 15.20 -15.49
CA LEU A 450 16.70 15.66 -15.94
C LEU A 450 15.75 14.49 -16.19
N LEU A 451 14.47 14.76 -15.95
CA LEU A 451 13.37 13.88 -16.33
C LEU A 451 12.83 14.27 -17.69
N LEU A 452 12.51 13.26 -18.50
CA LEU A 452 11.82 13.42 -19.78
C LEU A 452 10.41 12.84 -19.68
N ARG A 453 9.41 13.61 -20.14
CA ARG A 453 8.00 13.22 -20.16
C ARG A 453 7.37 13.49 -21.52
N GLU A 454 6.67 12.53 -22.10
CA GLU A 454 5.90 12.77 -23.34
C GLU A 454 4.72 13.71 -23.11
N ASP A 455 4.37 14.49 -24.14
CA ASP A 455 3.18 15.33 -24.22
C ASP A 455 2.40 15.01 -25.49
N ALA A 456 1.17 14.52 -25.33
CA ALA A 456 0.26 14.25 -26.43
C ALA A 456 -0.97 15.18 -26.43
N ARG A 457 -0.93 16.29 -25.67
CA ARG A 457 -2.01 17.27 -25.67
C ARG A 457 -2.23 17.77 -27.10
N PRO A 458 -3.49 17.92 -27.58
CA PRO A 458 -3.76 18.49 -28.89
C PRO A 458 -3.09 19.85 -29.12
N LEU A 459 -2.88 20.61 -28.03
CA LEU A 459 -2.16 21.88 -28.06
C LEU A 459 -0.68 21.71 -28.46
N ALA A 460 0.02 20.71 -27.93
CA ALA A 460 1.40 20.42 -28.34
C ALA A 460 1.47 20.09 -29.84
N ASN A 461 0.51 19.30 -30.33
CA ASN A 461 0.41 18.98 -31.76
C ASN A 461 0.13 20.22 -32.61
N ALA A 462 -0.72 21.13 -32.15
CA ALA A 462 -1.01 22.37 -32.87
C ALA A 462 0.20 23.33 -32.90
N VAL A 463 0.91 23.47 -31.78
CA VAL A 463 2.04 24.40 -31.62
C VAL A 463 3.26 23.94 -32.45
N PHE A 464 3.52 22.65 -32.47
CA PHE A 464 4.68 22.05 -33.14
C PHE A 464 4.36 21.40 -34.49
N ASP A 465 3.23 21.76 -35.11
CA ASP A 465 2.83 21.30 -36.45
C ASP A 465 2.82 19.77 -36.63
N ASN A 466 2.07 19.08 -35.75
CA ASN A 466 1.90 17.62 -35.71
C ASN A 466 3.23 16.85 -35.66
N PRO A 467 4.00 16.97 -34.57
CA PRO A 467 5.26 16.25 -34.43
C PRO A 467 5.00 14.75 -34.29
N SER A 468 6.01 13.95 -34.64
CA SER A 468 5.96 12.50 -34.40
C SER A 468 6.04 12.16 -32.90
N LEU A 469 6.66 13.05 -32.12
CA LEU A 469 6.76 12.97 -30.67
C LEU A 469 6.94 14.38 -30.08
N ALA A 470 6.20 14.72 -29.02
CA ALA A 470 6.50 15.88 -28.18
C ALA A 470 6.83 15.43 -26.74
N VAL A 471 7.81 16.09 -26.12
CA VAL A 471 8.31 15.78 -24.78
C VAL A 471 8.64 17.05 -24.00
N HIS A 472 8.65 16.95 -22.67
CA HIS A 472 9.12 17.96 -21.73
C HIS A 472 10.36 17.45 -21.00
N LEU A 473 11.31 18.34 -20.77
CA LEU A 473 12.48 18.12 -19.92
C LEU A 473 12.42 19.01 -18.69
N GLY A 474 12.82 18.47 -17.53
CA GLY A 474 12.89 19.24 -16.29
C GLY A 474 13.04 18.40 -15.02
N PHE A 475 12.51 18.89 -13.90
CA PHE A 475 12.65 18.27 -12.57
C PHE A 475 11.32 17.83 -11.97
N ASP A 476 11.36 16.82 -11.10
CA ASP A 476 10.21 16.37 -10.30
C ASP A 476 9.97 17.21 -9.03
N GLN A 477 10.84 18.16 -8.77
CA GLN A 477 10.75 19.13 -7.68
C GLN A 477 10.29 20.48 -8.24
N ALA A 478 9.41 21.17 -7.50
CA ALA A 478 9.03 22.55 -7.80
C ALA A 478 10.18 23.52 -7.55
N ASP A 479 10.13 24.70 -8.18
CA ASP A 479 11.03 25.83 -7.95
C ASP A 479 12.53 25.52 -8.16
N MET A 480 12.84 24.54 -9.01
CA MET A 480 14.22 24.14 -9.30
C MET A 480 14.93 25.07 -10.31
N ALA A 481 14.19 25.95 -10.98
CA ALA A 481 14.71 26.90 -11.95
C ALA A 481 14.10 28.29 -11.71
N ALA A 482 14.93 29.33 -11.69
CA ALA A 482 14.47 30.71 -11.68
C ALA A 482 13.80 31.07 -13.02
N GLU A 483 12.85 32.01 -13.04
CA GLU A 483 12.07 32.35 -14.26
C GLU A 483 12.92 32.83 -15.45
N ASP A 484 14.16 33.26 -15.21
CA ASP A 484 15.11 33.80 -16.17
C ASP A 484 16.37 32.93 -16.37
N TRP A 485 16.37 31.68 -15.90
CA TRP A 485 17.54 30.78 -15.94
C TRP A 485 18.16 30.66 -17.34
N TYR A 486 17.34 30.75 -18.38
CA TYR A 486 17.73 30.62 -19.79
C TYR A 486 18.38 31.88 -20.37
N GLN A 487 18.37 33.01 -19.65
CA GLN A 487 19.00 34.26 -20.09
C GLN A 487 20.51 34.29 -19.79
N GLN A 488 20.98 33.40 -18.92
CA GLN A 488 22.37 33.27 -18.52
C GLN A 488 23.05 32.16 -19.35
N ALA A 489 23.82 32.55 -20.37
CA ALA A 489 24.44 31.61 -21.31
C ALA A 489 25.36 30.57 -20.65
N ASP A 490 25.92 30.87 -19.48
CA ASP A 490 26.81 29.99 -18.72
C ASP A 490 26.07 29.12 -17.69
N HIS A 491 24.75 29.27 -17.55
CA HIS A 491 23.91 28.54 -16.59
C HIS A 491 24.00 27.03 -16.84
N PRO A 492 24.12 26.20 -15.78
CA PRO A 492 24.23 24.75 -15.91
C PRO A 492 23.09 24.12 -16.72
N TYR A 493 21.86 24.58 -16.52
CA TYR A 493 20.69 24.07 -17.26
C TYR A 493 20.72 24.43 -18.75
N VAL A 494 21.30 25.58 -19.12
CA VAL A 494 21.43 25.97 -20.54
C VAL A 494 22.38 25.03 -21.25
N LYS A 495 23.51 24.71 -20.61
CA LYS A 495 24.49 23.73 -21.11
C LYS A 495 23.88 22.34 -21.21
N ALA A 496 23.24 21.86 -20.14
CA ALA A 496 22.59 20.56 -20.11
C ALA A 496 21.50 20.42 -21.19
N VAL A 497 20.62 21.42 -21.33
CA VAL A 497 19.59 21.42 -22.36
C VAL A 497 20.23 21.43 -23.76
N GLY A 498 21.25 22.26 -24.00
CA GLY A 498 21.98 22.27 -25.27
C GLY A 498 22.59 20.90 -25.63
N GLU A 499 23.28 20.27 -24.68
CA GLU A 499 23.90 18.94 -24.85
C GLU A 499 22.86 17.85 -25.11
N ILE A 500 21.72 17.88 -24.41
CA ILE A 500 20.61 16.95 -24.63
C ILE A 500 20.01 17.15 -26.03
N LEU A 501 19.73 18.39 -26.43
CA LEU A 501 19.13 18.70 -27.72
C LEU A 501 20.06 18.31 -28.88
N ASP A 502 21.37 18.53 -28.75
CA ASP A 502 22.37 18.04 -29.71
C ASP A 502 22.39 16.50 -29.76
N GLY A 503 22.34 15.86 -28.59
CA GLY A 503 22.23 14.41 -28.48
C GLY A 503 20.99 13.85 -29.17
N MET A 504 19.84 14.53 -29.04
CA MET A 504 18.61 14.17 -29.74
C MET A 504 18.75 14.39 -31.24
N MET A 505 19.26 15.55 -31.65
CA MET A 505 19.40 15.92 -33.05
C MET A 505 20.38 15.00 -33.77
N THR A 506 21.40 14.45 -33.11
CA THR A 506 22.37 13.53 -33.72
C THR A 506 21.84 12.12 -33.95
N LEU A 507 20.72 11.71 -33.33
CA LEU A 507 20.10 10.40 -33.53
C LEU A 507 19.73 10.15 -35.01
N PRO A 508 20.06 8.99 -35.59
CA PRO A 508 19.97 8.77 -37.03
C PRO A 508 18.54 8.86 -37.59
N TYR A 509 17.53 8.63 -36.76
CA TYR A 509 16.11 8.63 -37.12
C TYR A 509 15.40 9.96 -36.83
N VAL A 510 16.09 11.01 -36.37
CA VAL A 510 15.52 12.35 -36.20
C VAL A 510 15.73 13.14 -37.48
N GLN A 511 14.64 13.59 -38.10
CA GLN A 511 14.67 14.45 -39.29
C GLN A 511 14.62 15.94 -38.92
N LYS A 512 13.80 16.27 -37.92
CA LYS A 512 13.56 17.65 -37.50
C LYS A 512 13.39 17.67 -35.99
N LEU A 513 13.94 18.70 -35.35
CA LEU A 513 13.78 18.97 -33.94
C LEU A 513 13.33 20.41 -33.76
N GLU A 514 12.28 20.62 -32.99
CA GLU A 514 11.82 21.92 -32.56
C GLU A 514 11.79 21.99 -31.04
N PHE A 515 12.05 23.15 -30.46
CA PHE A 515 11.91 23.31 -29.01
C PHE A 515 11.41 24.68 -28.60
N LEU A 516 10.84 24.73 -27.40
CA LEU A 516 10.31 25.92 -26.73
C LEU A 516 10.79 25.93 -25.28
N ILE A 517 11.47 27.00 -24.87
CA ILE A 517 11.99 27.15 -23.51
C ILE A 517 10.89 27.57 -22.52
N SER A 518 11.02 27.11 -21.28
CA SER A 518 10.17 27.52 -20.16
C SER A 518 10.99 28.11 -19.00
N GLY A 519 10.40 29.07 -18.30
CA GLY A 519 10.92 29.62 -17.03
C GLY A 519 10.60 28.77 -15.80
N GLY A 520 10.30 27.48 -15.95
CA GLY A 520 9.99 26.57 -14.83
C GLY A 520 8.52 26.14 -14.73
N SER A 521 7.60 26.88 -15.34
CA SER A 521 6.17 26.54 -15.41
C SER A 521 5.83 25.71 -16.67
N ASP A 522 4.62 25.15 -16.77
CA ASP A 522 4.23 24.41 -17.98
C ASP A 522 4.28 25.34 -19.22
N PRO A 523 5.18 25.11 -20.20
CA PRO A 523 5.35 26.00 -21.34
C PRO A 523 4.09 26.14 -22.20
N LEU A 524 3.16 25.18 -22.14
CA LEU A 524 1.95 25.19 -22.95
C LEU A 524 0.74 25.82 -22.24
N SER A 525 0.83 26.18 -20.96
CA SER A 525 -0.33 26.72 -20.22
C SER A 525 -0.59 28.22 -20.45
N HIS A 526 0.44 28.97 -20.85
CA HIS A 526 0.39 30.42 -21.03
C HIS A 526 0.92 30.87 -22.40
N LEU A 527 0.60 30.11 -23.44
CA LEU A 527 1.03 30.45 -24.80
C LEU A 527 0.34 31.72 -25.30
N GLN A 528 1.10 32.55 -26.00
CA GLN A 528 0.53 33.65 -26.78
C GLN A 528 -0.33 33.10 -27.93
N VAL A 529 -1.26 33.92 -28.43
CA VAL A 529 -2.14 33.56 -29.56
C VAL A 529 -1.35 33.10 -30.79
N GLN A 530 -0.11 33.60 -30.95
CA GLN A 530 0.83 33.16 -31.97
C GLN A 530 2.24 33.15 -31.37
N CYS A 531 2.93 32.00 -31.43
CA CYS A 531 4.33 31.89 -31.02
C CYS A 531 5.25 32.35 -32.14
N ASP A 532 6.33 33.03 -31.79
CA ASP A 532 7.40 33.34 -32.74
C ASP A 532 8.13 32.07 -33.13
N ARG A 533 8.70 32.03 -34.34
CA ARG A 533 9.37 30.82 -34.86
C ARG A 533 10.67 31.20 -35.55
N SER A 534 11.78 30.67 -35.02
CA SER A 534 13.13 30.88 -35.56
C SER A 534 13.63 29.56 -36.17
N THR A 535 13.90 29.56 -37.47
CA THR A 535 14.38 28.37 -38.20
C THR A 535 15.85 28.54 -38.55
N PHE A 536 16.65 27.51 -38.29
CA PHE A 536 18.10 27.52 -38.53
C PHE A 536 18.48 26.67 -39.75
N PRO A 537 19.62 26.95 -40.41
CA PRO A 537 20.11 26.15 -41.51
C PRO A 537 20.32 24.68 -41.12
N GLU A 538 20.15 23.77 -42.10
CA GLU A 538 20.39 22.34 -41.91
C GLU A 538 21.80 22.06 -41.37
N GLY A 539 21.90 21.09 -40.46
CA GLY A 539 23.17 20.72 -39.81
C GLY A 539 23.62 21.66 -38.69
N THR A 540 22.86 22.73 -38.40
CA THR A 540 23.11 23.56 -37.20
C THR A 540 22.74 22.77 -35.94
N LEU A 541 23.64 22.77 -34.96
CA LEU A 541 23.38 22.13 -33.66
C LEU A 541 22.59 23.08 -32.74
N PRO A 542 21.53 22.60 -32.05
CA PRO A 542 20.77 23.38 -31.07
C PRO A 542 21.61 24.13 -30.04
N SER A 543 22.69 23.52 -29.54
CA SER A 543 23.58 24.14 -28.54
C SER A 543 24.20 25.47 -29.00
N SER A 544 24.36 25.68 -30.32
CA SER A 544 24.94 26.90 -30.89
C SER A 544 24.15 28.17 -30.57
N ILE A 545 22.83 28.03 -30.33
CA ILE A 545 21.94 29.15 -29.97
C ILE A 545 21.65 29.19 -28.48
N CYS A 546 21.91 28.11 -27.74
CA CYS A 546 21.75 28.08 -26.29
C CYS A 546 22.72 29.06 -25.60
N CYS A 547 23.84 29.40 -26.24
CA CYS A 547 24.75 30.45 -25.77
C CYS A 547 24.29 31.89 -26.12
N GLN A 548 23.17 32.04 -26.83
CA GLN A 548 22.53 33.33 -27.13
C GLN A 548 21.33 33.55 -26.18
N GLN A 549 20.78 34.76 -26.12
CA GLN A 549 19.61 35.04 -25.29
C GLN A 549 18.37 34.31 -25.83
N LEU A 550 18.08 33.14 -25.27
CA LEU A 550 16.85 32.38 -25.50
C LEU A 550 15.64 33.18 -24.99
N GLN A 551 14.51 33.00 -25.65
CA GLN A 551 13.24 33.62 -25.29
C GLN A 551 12.18 32.55 -25.07
N THR A 552 11.32 32.77 -24.07
CA THR A 552 10.07 32.02 -23.96
C THR A 552 9.14 32.43 -25.10
N GLN A 553 8.15 31.60 -25.43
CA GLN A 553 7.18 31.86 -26.52
C GLN A 553 7.80 31.89 -27.94
N THR A 554 9.07 31.52 -28.10
CA THR A 554 9.73 31.33 -29.40
C THR A 554 10.03 29.86 -29.65
N ILE A 555 9.57 29.33 -30.78
CA ILE A 555 9.88 27.98 -31.25
C ILE A 555 11.16 28.03 -32.07
N TYR A 556 12.18 27.31 -31.64
CA TYR A 556 13.44 27.17 -32.38
C TYR A 556 13.43 25.85 -33.15
N SER A 557 13.59 25.91 -34.48
CA SER A 557 13.46 24.78 -35.39
C SER A 557 14.78 24.44 -36.09
N PHE A 558 15.16 23.17 -36.03
CA PHE A 558 16.39 22.60 -36.57
C PHE A 558 16.06 21.45 -37.51
N GLY A 559 16.54 21.54 -38.75
CA GLY A 559 16.45 20.49 -39.76
C GLY A 559 17.76 19.73 -39.90
N LYS A 560 17.66 18.46 -40.28
CA LYS A 560 18.80 17.56 -40.45
C LYS A 560 19.09 17.25 -41.90
#